data_AF-A0A2M7VXQ2-F1
#
_entry.id   AF-A0A2M7VXQ2-F1
#
_cell.length_a   1.000
_cell.length_b   1.000
_cell.length_c   1.000
_cell.angle_alpha   90.00
_cell.angle_beta   90.00
_cell.angle_gamma   90.00
#
_symmetry.space_group_name_H-M   'P 1'
#
loop_
_entity.id
_entity.type
_entity.pdbx_description
1 polymer ?
#
loop_
_entity_poly.entity_id
_entity_poly.type
_entity_poly.pdbx_seq_one_letter_code
_entity_poly.pdbx_strand_id
1 'polypeptide(L)'
;METDQLLEVIESGETQEVELKQSFHSSQDFSKLMCGFANTRGGMIIVGVNAKKTIIGTKEDVDELQQKISASAQAVSPPLVPDIQVHT
;
A
#
# COMPACT_ATOMS: atom_id res chain seq x y z
N MET A 1 -4.33 12.05 4.33
CA MET A 1 -5.59 11.98 3.55
C MET A 1 -6.73 11.85 4.54
N GLU A 2 -7.88 12.45 4.29
CA GLU A 2 -9.04 12.30 5.20
C GLU A 2 -9.72 10.93 4.95
N THR A 3 -10.34 10.36 5.98
CA THR A 3 -10.97 9.02 5.89
C THR A 3 -12.06 8.95 4.81
N ASP A 4 -12.83 10.02 4.60
CA ASP A 4 -13.87 10.05 3.57
C ASP A 4 -13.29 9.92 2.15
N GLN A 5 -12.15 10.57 1.91
CA GLN A 5 -11.44 10.48 0.63
C GLN A 5 -10.86 9.08 0.40
N LEU A 6 -10.36 8.43 1.47
CA LEU A 6 -9.89 7.04 1.40
C LEU A 6 -11.02 6.10 0.96
N LEU A 7 -12.22 6.28 1.52
CA LEU A 7 -13.39 5.47 1.18
C LEU A 7 -13.78 5.64 -0.29
N GLU A 8 -13.81 6.88 -0.80
CA GLU A 8 -14.07 7.15 -2.22
C GLU A 8 -13.05 6.45 -3.13
N VAL A 9 -11.76 6.46 -2.75
CA VAL A 9 -10.70 5.78 -3.52
C VAL A 9 -10.92 4.26 -3.51
N ILE A 10 -11.23 3.67 -2.36
CA ILE A 10 -11.51 2.23 -2.23
C ILE A 10 -12.73 1.84 -3.08
N GLU A 11 -13.79 2.65 -3.07
CA GLU A 11 -14.99 2.44 -3.90
C GLU A 11 -14.69 2.57 -5.39
N SER A 12 -13.85 3.53 -5.79
CA SER A 12 -13.41 3.69 -7.18
C SER A 12 -12.66 2.45 -7.69
N GLY A 13 -11.86 1.82 -6.83
CA GLY A 13 -11.14 0.58 -7.10
C GLY A 13 -9.69 0.78 -7.53
N GLU A 14 -9.10 -0.30 -8.06
CA GLU A 14 -7.70 -0.30 -8.50
C GLU A 14 -7.53 0.51 -9.80
N THR A 15 -6.45 1.29 -9.84
CA THR A 15 -6.07 2.10 -11.00
C THR A 15 -4.56 2.01 -11.21
N GLN A 16 -4.02 2.72 -12.19
CA GLN A 16 -2.57 2.77 -12.39
C GLN A 16 -1.80 3.43 -11.23
N GLU A 17 -2.50 4.17 -10.37
CA GLU A 17 -1.94 4.89 -9.22
C GLU A 17 -2.48 4.34 -7.89
N VAL A 18 -3.36 3.34 -7.90
CA VAL A 18 -3.98 2.78 -6.69
C VAL A 18 -3.98 1.26 -6.77
N GLU A 19 -3.30 0.61 -5.83
CA GLU A 19 -3.29 -0.84 -5.68
C GLU A 19 -3.99 -1.24 -4.37
N LEU A 20 -4.91 -2.22 -4.43
CA LEU A 20 -5.64 -2.72 -3.27
C LEU A 20 -5.12 -4.12 -2.89
N LYS A 21 -4.59 -4.26 -1.66
CA LYS A 21 -4.13 -5.54 -1.12
C LYS A 21 -4.89 -5.94 0.13
N GLN A 22 -5.18 -7.24 0.25
CA GLN A 22 -5.80 -7.81 1.44
C GLN A 22 -4.85 -7.83 2.63
N SER A 23 -3.61 -8.27 2.39
CA SER A 23 -2.56 -8.34 3.41
C SER A 23 -1.18 -8.26 2.79
N PHE A 24 -0.17 -8.09 3.64
CA PHE A 24 1.23 -8.07 3.22
C PHE A 24 1.74 -9.51 3.03
N HIS A 25 1.72 -10.03 1.80
CA HIS A 25 2.13 -11.41 1.52
C HIS A 25 3.61 -11.55 1.14
N SER A 26 4.19 -10.58 0.43
CA SER A 26 5.52 -10.71 -0.17
C SER A 26 6.20 -9.35 -0.28
N SER A 27 7.36 -9.20 0.36
CA SER A 27 8.19 -8.01 0.24
C SER A 27 8.62 -7.74 -1.20
N GLN A 28 8.89 -8.80 -1.97
CA GLN A 28 9.35 -8.65 -3.35
C GLN A 28 8.24 -8.09 -4.26
N ASP A 29 6.99 -8.46 -4.02
CA ASP A 29 5.86 -7.93 -4.78
C ASP A 29 5.65 -6.45 -4.46
N PHE A 30 5.73 -6.08 -3.17
CA PHE A 30 5.69 -4.69 -2.74
C PHE A 30 6.85 -3.86 -3.32
N SER A 31 8.09 -4.36 -3.31
CA SER A 31 9.23 -3.67 -3.91
C SER A 31 9.04 -3.41 -5.41
N LYS A 32 8.52 -4.41 -6.15
CA LYS A 32 8.21 -4.24 -7.58
C LYS A 32 7.13 -3.19 -7.81
N LEU A 33 6.08 -3.21 -6.98
CA LEU A 33 4.98 -2.24 -7.04
C LEU A 33 5.45 -0.82 -6.76
N MET A 34 6.21 -0.63 -5.68
CA MET A 34 6.82 0.66 -5.32
C MET A 34 7.75 1.16 -6.42
N CYS A 35 8.58 0.28 -7.00
CA CYS A 35 9.44 0.62 -8.13
C CYS A 35 8.62 1.02 -9.37
N GLY A 36 7.52 0.31 -9.65
CA GLY A 36 6.59 0.66 -10.71
C GLY A 36 6.01 2.07 -10.52
N PHE A 37 5.49 2.36 -9.34
CA PHE A 37 4.94 3.68 -8.99
C PHE A 37 6.00 4.79 -9.02
N ALA A 38 7.20 4.53 -8.51
CA ALA A 38 8.30 5.49 -8.56
C ALA A 38 8.72 5.86 -9.99
N ASN A 39 8.56 4.93 -10.94
CA ASN A 39 8.86 5.14 -12.35
C ASN A 39 7.70 5.75 -13.16
N THR A 40 6.50 5.88 -12.57
CA THR A 40 5.33 6.47 -13.22
C THR A 40 4.99 7.82 -12.58
N ARG A 41 3.74 8.05 -12.19
CA ARG A 41 3.27 9.30 -11.57
C ARG A 41 3.23 9.20 -10.04
N GLY A 42 3.83 8.16 -9.47
CA GLY A 42 3.61 7.75 -8.10
C GLY A 42 2.42 6.81 -7.98
N GLY A 43 1.97 6.61 -6.75
CA GLY A 43 0.81 5.80 -6.45
C GLY A 43 0.66 5.53 -4.96
N MET A 44 -0.45 4.91 -4.60
CA MET A 44 -0.83 4.54 -3.26
C MET A 44 -1.13 3.05 -3.21
N ILE A 45 -0.65 2.40 -2.14
CA ILE A 45 -0.96 1.00 -1.84
C ILE A 45 -1.84 1.00 -0.60
N ILE A 46 -3.06 0.49 -0.73
CA ILE A 46 -4.00 0.36 0.38
C ILE A 46 -4.02 -1.09 0.83
N VAL A 47 -3.62 -1.35 2.07
CA VAL A 47 -3.58 -2.68 2.67
C VAL A 47 -4.77 -2.87 3.61
N GLY A 48 -5.37 -4.07 3.60
CA GLY A 48 -6.56 -4.39 4.40
C GLY A 48 -7.86 -4.27 3.63
N VAL A 49 -7.81 -4.29 2.29
CA VAL A 49 -8.99 -4.23 1.42
C VAL A 49 -9.05 -5.47 0.54
N ASN A 50 -10.24 -6.10 0.47
CA ASN A 50 -10.43 -7.28 -0.37
C ASN A 50 -10.73 -6.94 -1.83
N ALA A 51 -10.72 -7.96 -2.70
CA ALA A 51 -11.01 -7.78 -4.12
C ALA A 51 -12.47 -7.33 -4.40
N LYS A 52 -13.34 -7.41 -3.38
CA LYS A 52 -14.72 -6.90 -3.41
C LYS A 52 -14.81 -5.48 -2.84
N LYS A 53 -13.67 -4.77 -2.68
CA LYS A 53 -13.57 -3.40 -2.13
C LYS A 53 -14.10 -3.28 -0.69
N THR A 54 -14.17 -4.39 0.04
CA THR A 54 -14.56 -4.40 1.44
C THR A 54 -13.32 -4.22 2.31
N ILE A 55 -13.40 -3.31 3.27
CA ILE A 55 -12.37 -3.13 4.29
C ILE A 55 -12.44 -4.32 5.24
N ILE A 56 -11.40 -5.15 5.23
CA ILE A 56 -11.23 -6.29 6.13
C ILE A 56 -10.26 -5.97 7.28
N GLY A 57 -9.49 -4.89 7.14
CA GLY A 57 -8.42 -4.51 8.06
C GLY A 57 -7.20 -5.42 7.94
N THR A 58 -6.18 -5.13 8.76
CA THR A 58 -5.03 -6.00 8.94
C THR A 58 -5.07 -6.64 10.32
N LYS A 59 -4.70 -7.91 10.40
CA LYS A 59 -4.51 -8.62 11.69
C LYS A 59 -3.08 -8.51 12.20
N GLU A 60 -2.17 -8.01 11.37
CA GLU A 60 -0.77 -7.82 11.71
C GLU A 60 -0.60 -6.56 12.55
N ASP A 61 0.41 -6.55 13.41
CA ASP A 61 0.77 -5.36 14.16
C ASP A 61 1.22 -4.25 13.20
N VAL A 62 0.82 -3.02 13.51
CA VAL A 62 1.12 -1.84 12.68
C VAL A 62 2.63 -1.63 12.55
N ASP A 63 3.38 -1.84 13.64
CA ASP A 63 4.83 -1.65 13.65
C ASP A 63 5.52 -2.71 12.78
N GLU A 64 5.07 -3.97 12.84
CA GLU A 64 5.58 -5.04 11.97
C GLU A 64 5.34 -4.74 10.49
N LEU A 65 4.14 -4.24 10.16
CA LEU A 65 3.77 -3.84 8.81
C LEU A 65 4.65 -2.70 8.30
N GLN A 66 4.87 -1.67 9.12
CA GLN A 66 5.75 -0.55 8.79
C GLN A 66 7.19 -1.01 8.53
N GLN A 67 7.71 -1.93 9.35
CA GLN A 67 9.04 -2.51 9.13
C GLN A 67 9.13 -3.28 7.82
N LYS A 68 8.13 -4.11 7.50
CA LYS A 68 8.08 -4.87 6.23
C LYS A 68 8.02 -3.95 5.01
N ILE A 69 7.21 -2.88 5.08
CA ILE A 69 7.11 -1.87 4.02
C ILE A 69 8.45 -1.16 3.84
N SER A 70 9.06 -0.72 4.95
CA SER A 70 10.36 -0.04 4.94
C SER A 70 11.47 -0.91 4.35
N ALA A 71 11.52 -2.19 4.73
CA ALA A 71 12.47 -3.15 4.17
C ALA A 71 12.28 -3.34 2.65
N SER A 72 11.01 -3.38 2.20
CA SER A 72 10.68 -3.51 0.78
C SER A 72 11.09 -2.27 -0.02
N ALA A 73 10.94 -1.08 0.56
CA ALA A 73 11.36 0.17 -0.05
C ALA A 73 12.88 0.31 -0.14
N GLN A 74 13.62 -0.19 0.85
CA GLN A 74 15.09 -0.24 0.83
C GLN A 74 15.66 -1.26 -0.16
N ALA A 75 14.89 -2.28 -0.54
CA ALA A 75 15.29 -3.24 -1.56
C ALA A 75 15.26 -2.68 -2.99
N VAL A 76 14.65 -1.50 -3.20
CA VAL A 76 14.66 -0.77 -4.46
C VAL A 76 15.87 0.17 -4.51
N SER A 77 16.47 0.35 -5.70
CA SER A 77 17.61 1.26 -5.90
C SER A 77 17.27 2.33 -6.95
N PRO A 78 17.37 3.63 -6.62
CA PRO A 78 17.70 4.19 -5.29
C PRO A 78 16.61 3.87 -4.24
N PRO A 79 16.94 3.88 -2.93
CA PRO A 79 15.98 3.57 -1.88
C PRO A 79 14.83 4.56 -1.86
N LEU A 80 13.62 4.03 -1.70
CA LEU A 80 12.40 4.81 -1.65
C LEU A 80 12.04 5.15 -0.19
N VAL A 81 11.44 6.32 0.03
CA VAL A 81 10.89 6.72 1.33
C VAL A 81 9.37 6.88 1.16
N PRO A 82 8.59 5.81 1.43
CA PRO A 82 7.13 5.90 1.33
C PRO A 82 6.55 6.70 2.51
N ASP A 83 5.46 7.42 2.25
CA ASP A 83 4.61 7.98 3.30
C ASP A 83 3.63 6.90 3.77
N ILE A 84 3.62 6.59 5.07
CA ILE A 84 2.79 5.53 5.64
C ILE A 84 1.77 6.16 6.59
N GLN A 85 0.49 6.00 6.26
CA GLN A 85 -0.63 6.49 7.06
C GLN A 85 -1.46 5.32 7.58
N VAL A 86 -1.85 5.38 8.85
CA VAL A 86 -2.64 4.34 9.52
C VAL A 86 -3.99 4.95 9.86
N HIS A 87 -5.06 4.29 9.40
CA HIS A 87 -6.43 4.69 9.67
C HIS A 87 -7.10 3.62 10.53
N THR A 88 -7.78 4.05 11.60
CA THR A 88 -8.51 3.21 12.57
C THR A 88 -9.96 3.63 12.64
#